data_AF-A0A3D3BYV9-F1
#
_entry.id   AF-A0A3D3BYV9-F1
#
_cell.length_a   1.000
_cell.length_b   1.000
_cell.length_c   1.000
_cell.angle_alpha   90.00
_cell.angle_beta   90.00
_cell.angle_gamma   90.00
#
_symmetry.space_group_name_H-M   'P 1'
#
loop_
_entity.id
_entity.type
_entity.pdbx_description
1 polymer ?
#
loop_
_entity_poly.entity_id
_entity_poly.type
_entity_poly.pdbx_seq_one_letter_code
_entity_poly.pdbx_strand_id
1 'polypeptide(L)'
;FYPVPAPGEFGSDTWPADSDAWETGGGTVWHTPAVDPELGLIYFSTGNPGPDYNGAIRAGDNLFTASIVALDAYSGEYRWHFQQVHHDIWDFDAPNPVVLFDLDYEGVLRKGLAQAGKTGWVYILDRVTGEPLVGIEELPVPQEERQATAATQPYPVGDAFVTQTLDIAPEGFRMVNDGDIFTPFWDDPVLLRRGEANWPPSAVDPDKGVIYVCAGDRQAAYTTNADTDSAEPGDRYTGGNMRFAPIAVTGIVAAMDLRTNKRLWSQRWPGRCYSGLVATAGNLLFAGRNDGRFTAMDAATGQKLWEFMTDAGVNAPPTVFENNGEQYVTVLSAGNLLAGSARGDSIWMFKLLEEGEETAIALDKVTPPQANTEGLGLYRSTCVFCHGLRGEGGHNGMPLEGLAAFSTDYVANIIANGQNNMPSFGQTFDTAQIRAIAEHVRTLNRGIQNRNTR
;
A
#
# COMPACT_ATOMS: atom_id res chain seq x y z
N PHE A 1 -22.31 -11.28 11.58
CA PHE A 1 -21.93 -9.87 11.56
C PHE A 1 -21.80 -9.41 10.11
N TYR A 2 -22.40 -8.29 9.75
CA TYR A 2 -22.23 -7.63 8.45
C TYR A 2 -21.60 -6.25 8.68
N PRO A 3 -20.54 -5.86 7.94
CA PRO A 3 -19.94 -4.53 8.07
C PRO A 3 -20.91 -3.39 7.75
N VAL A 4 -21.88 -3.65 6.87
CA VAL A 4 -23.03 -2.79 6.61
C VAL A 4 -24.28 -3.53 7.08
N PRO A 5 -24.87 -3.14 8.23
CA PRO A 5 -25.98 -3.84 8.86
C PRO A 5 -27.29 -3.59 8.11
N ALA A 6 -28.07 -4.65 7.88
CA ALA A 6 -29.41 -4.54 7.32
C ALA A 6 -30.41 -4.02 8.38
N PRO A 7 -31.59 -3.49 7.99
CA PRO A 7 -32.60 -3.02 8.93
C PRO A 7 -32.94 -4.05 10.02
N GLY A 8 -32.82 -3.64 11.28
CA GLY A 8 -33.05 -4.49 12.45
C GLY A 8 -31.81 -5.21 12.98
N GLU A 9 -30.67 -5.14 12.28
CA GLU A 9 -29.38 -5.59 12.80
C GLU A 9 -28.71 -4.52 13.67
N PHE A 10 -27.79 -4.93 14.54
CA PHE A 10 -27.05 -4.01 15.40
C PHE A 10 -26.24 -3.01 14.55
N GLY A 11 -26.40 -1.71 14.82
CA GLY A 11 -25.77 -0.61 14.06
C GLY A 11 -26.62 -0.07 12.91
N SER A 12 -27.71 -0.73 12.52
CA SER A 12 -28.59 -0.27 11.43
C SER A 12 -29.30 1.05 11.74
N ASP A 13 -29.43 1.41 13.01
CA ASP A 13 -29.95 2.69 13.48
C ASP A 13 -29.06 3.90 13.15
N THR A 14 -27.81 3.65 12.72
CA THR A 14 -26.87 4.67 12.23
C THR A 14 -26.92 4.86 10.71
N TRP A 15 -27.84 4.18 10.04
CA TRP A 15 -28.16 4.34 8.62
C TRP A 15 -29.57 4.90 8.47
N PRO A 16 -29.90 5.53 7.33
CA PRO A 16 -31.26 6.01 7.09
C PRO A 16 -32.28 4.85 7.13
N ALA A 17 -33.28 4.94 8.01
CA ALA A 17 -34.25 3.86 8.24
C ALA A 17 -35.21 3.63 7.05
N ASP A 18 -35.51 4.67 6.28
CA ASP A 18 -36.45 4.64 5.15
C ASP A 18 -35.70 4.70 3.80
N SER A 19 -34.61 3.96 3.66
CA SER A 19 -33.78 3.93 2.45
C SER A 19 -33.01 2.62 2.27
N ASP A 20 -32.66 2.31 1.02
CA ASP A 20 -31.88 1.14 0.63
C ASP A 20 -30.35 1.42 0.62
N ALA A 21 -29.90 2.52 1.23
CA ALA A 21 -28.47 2.90 1.27
C ALA A 21 -27.56 1.80 1.85
N TRP A 22 -28.09 0.96 2.74
CA TRP A 22 -27.36 -0.17 3.32
C TRP A 22 -27.04 -1.26 2.27
N GLU A 23 -27.81 -1.38 1.19
CA GLU A 23 -27.57 -2.39 0.14
C GLU A 23 -26.30 -2.09 -0.68
N THR A 24 -25.88 -0.82 -0.73
CA THR A 24 -24.68 -0.35 -1.46
C THR A 24 -23.67 0.35 -0.54
N GLY A 25 -23.79 0.16 0.78
CA GLY A 25 -23.13 0.96 1.81
C GLY A 25 -21.62 0.78 1.99
N GLY A 26 -20.93 -0.04 1.18
CA GLY A 26 -19.46 -0.17 1.25
C GLY A 26 -18.97 -1.01 2.44
N GLY A 27 -18.07 -0.47 3.27
CA GLY A 27 -17.57 -1.12 4.49
C GLY A 27 -16.69 -2.35 4.24
N THR A 28 -16.01 -2.41 3.10
CA THR A 28 -15.28 -3.60 2.65
C THR A 28 -14.13 -3.99 3.58
N VAL A 29 -13.93 -5.29 3.82
CA VAL A 29 -12.78 -5.81 4.59
C VAL A 29 -11.76 -6.35 3.60
N TRP A 30 -10.81 -5.51 3.19
CA TRP A 30 -9.90 -5.80 2.08
C TRP A 30 -8.43 -6.01 2.51
N HIS A 31 -8.20 -6.26 3.80
CA HIS A 31 -6.90 -6.54 4.40
C HIS A 31 -6.88 -7.75 5.32
N THR A 32 -5.66 -8.18 5.65
CA THR A 32 -5.39 -9.28 6.56
C THR A 32 -5.82 -8.93 7.99
N PRO A 33 -6.73 -9.70 8.61
CA PRO A 33 -7.08 -9.56 10.02
C PRO A 33 -5.94 -9.99 10.95
N ALA A 34 -5.96 -9.50 12.19
CA ALA A 34 -5.19 -10.03 13.31
C ALA A 34 -6.05 -10.98 14.15
N VAL A 35 -5.43 -11.96 14.81
CA VAL A 35 -6.13 -12.94 15.66
C VAL A 35 -5.40 -13.03 16.99
N ASP A 36 -6.16 -13.00 18.09
CA ASP A 36 -5.68 -13.38 19.43
C ASP A 36 -6.30 -14.73 19.81
N PRO A 37 -5.53 -15.84 19.73
CA PRO A 37 -6.04 -17.16 20.06
C PRO A 37 -6.40 -17.35 21.54
N GLU A 38 -5.79 -16.59 22.46
CA GLU A 38 -6.08 -16.71 23.90
C GLU A 38 -7.44 -16.12 24.22
N LEU A 39 -7.79 -15.00 23.57
CA LEU A 39 -9.10 -14.35 23.71
C LEU A 39 -10.17 -14.97 22.80
N GLY A 40 -9.77 -15.74 21.78
CA GLY A 40 -10.67 -16.25 20.76
C GLY A 40 -11.26 -15.13 19.89
N LEU A 41 -10.49 -14.06 19.66
CA LEU A 41 -10.95 -12.85 18.96
C LEU A 41 -10.21 -12.63 17.64
N ILE A 42 -10.94 -12.14 16.64
CA ILE A 42 -10.42 -11.67 15.36
C ILE A 42 -10.66 -10.15 15.24
N TYR A 43 -9.65 -9.43 14.76
CA TYR A 43 -9.64 -7.97 14.64
C TYR A 43 -9.33 -7.55 13.21
N PHE A 44 -10.10 -6.62 12.67
CA PHE A 44 -9.85 -6.06 11.35
C PHE A 44 -10.39 -4.65 11.27
N SER A 45 -9.95 -3.92 10.25
CA SER A 45 -10.54 -2.64 9.88
C SER A 45 -11.49 -2.78 8.71
N THR A 46 -12.51 -1.94 8.68
CA THR A 46 -13.50 -1.85 7.62
C THR A 46 -13.23 -0.65 6.71
N GLY A 47 -13.66 -0.81 5.46
CA GLY A 47 -13.56 0.17 4.38
C GLY A 47 -14.46 1.39 4.57
N ASN A 48 -14.38 2.30 3.61
CA ASN A 48 -15.19 3.51 3.57
C ASN A 48 -16.64 3.16 3.20
N PRO A 49 -17.60 4.04 3.52
CA PRO A 49 -18.98 3.86 3.10
C PRO A 49 -19.17 4.12 1.60
N GLY A 50 -20.23 3.54 1.05
CA GLY A 50 -20.67 3.75 -0.33
C GLY A 50 -21.94 4.62 -0.36
N PRO A 51 -22.03 5.62 -1.26
CA PRO A 51 -20.97 6.08 -2.15
C PRO A 51 -19.90 6.89 -1.40
N ASP A 52 -18.66 6.87 -1.90
CA ASP A 52 -17.49 7.41 -1.21
C ASP A 52 -17.62 8.90 -0.78
N TYR A 53 -18.16 9.75 -1.66
CA TYR A 53 -18.08 11.22 -1.54
C TYR A 53 -19.45 11.94 -1.50
N ASN A 54 -20.56 11.19 -1.51
CA ASN A 54 -21.90 11.74 -1.33
C ASN A 54 -22.52 11.19 -0.04
N GLY A 55 -22.35 11.92 1.07
CA GLY A 55 -22.95 11.57 2.36
C GLY A 55 -24.47 11.78 2.43
N ALA A 56 -25.03 12.62 1.54
CA ALA A 56 -26.41 13.10 1.61
C ALA A 56 -27.47 11.98 1.62
N ILE A 57 -27.20 10.90 0.90
CA ILE A 57 -28.12 9.76 0.75
C ILE A 57 -27.95 8.68 1.82
N ARG A 58 -26.96 8.85 2.71
CA ARG A 58 -26.58 7.91 3.78
C ARG A 58 -26.36 8.65 5.10
N ALA A 59 -27.26 9.54 5.48
CA ALA A 59 -27.17 10.27 6.74
C ALA A 59 -27.00 9.33 7.97
N GLY A 60 -26.21 9.76 8.95
CA GLY A 60 -25.86 9.00 10.15
C GLY A 60 -24.42 8.47 10.13
N ASP A 61 -23.94 7.90 11.24
CA ASP A 61 -22.54 7.51 11.39
C ASP A 61 -22.08 6.41 10.43
N ASN A 62 -23.02 5.68 9.82
CA ASN A 62 -22.76 4.60 8.86
C ASN A 62 -21.93 3.45 9.44
N LEU A 63 -22.28 2.99 10.65
CA LEU A 63 -21.59 1.88 11.28
C LEU A 63 -21.76 0.59 10.47
N PHE A 64 -20.73 -0.22 10.26
CA PHE A 64 -19.40 -0.19 10.88
C PHE A 64 -18.33 0.24 9.88
N THR A 65 -18.59 1.22 9.01
CA THR A 65 -17.57 1.72 8.06
C THR A 65 -16.47 2.51 8.78
N ALA A 66 -15.28 2.60 8.18
CA ALA A 66 -14.10 3.27 8.73
C ALA A 66 -13.81 2.93 10.21
N SER A 67 -13.96 1.66 10.58
CA SER A 67 -13.93 1.19 11.97
C SER A 67 -12.90 0.10 12.18
N ILE A 68 -12.37 -0.01 13.40
CA ILE A 68 -11.72 -1.22 13.92
C ILE A 68 -12.81 -2.07 14.56
N VAL A 69 -12.91 -3.34 14.18
CA VAL A 69 -13.95 -4.26 14.66
C VAL A 69 -13.32 -5.50 15.27
N ALA A 70 -13.86 -5.93 16.40
CA ALA A 70 -13.56 -7.23 17.00
C ALA A 70 -14.78 -8.15 16.97
N LEU A 71 -14.55 -9.38 16.50
CA LEU A 71 -15.54 -10.45 16.52
C LEU A 71 -14.99 -11.65 17.31
N ASP A 72 -15.88 -12.48 17.82
CA ASP A 72 -15.56 -13.83 18.22
C ASP A 72 -15.09 -14.63 16.99
N ALA A 73 -13.89 -15.20 17.04
CA ALA A 73 -13.24 -15.81 15.89
C ALA A 73 -13.91 -17.12 15.43
N TYR A 74 -14.70 -17.76 16.29
CA TYR A 74 -15.34 -19.05 15.99
C TYR A 74 -16.78 -18.89 15.50
N SER A 75 -17.52 -17.94 16.07
CA SER A 75 -18.94 -17.71 15.78
C SER A 75 -19.19 -16.54 14.84
N GLY A 76 -18.24 -15.59 14.73
CA GLY A 76 -18.47 -14.32 14.04
C GLY A 76 -19.42 -13.37 14.79
N GLU A 77 -19.69 -13.64 16.07
CA GLU A 77 -20.47 -12.74 16.93
C GLU A 77 -19.71 -11.43 17.19
N TYR A 78 -20.43 -10.33 17.13
CA TYR A 78 -19.90 -9.00 17.43
C TYR A 78 -19.43 -8.89 18.89
N ARG A 79 -18.31 -8.21 19.11
CA ARG A 79 -17.79 -7.94 20.47
C ARG A 79 -17.72 -6.44 20.76
N TRP A 80 -16.90 -5.73 20.00
CA TRP A 80 -16.76 -4.28 20.12
C TRP A 80 -16.33 -3.70 18.77
N HIS A 81 -16.50 -2.38 18.62
CA HIS A 81 -15.90 -1.63 17.51
C HIS A 81 -15.40 -0.27 18.02
N PHE A 82 -14.51 0.34 17.26
CA PHE A 82 -14.14 1.75 17.40
C PHE A 82 -14.15 2.37 16.01
N GLN A 83 -15.02 3.36 15.78
CA GLN A 83 -15.10 4.06 14.50
C GLN A 83 -14.08 5.19 14.46
N GLN A 84 -13.21 5.20 13.45
CA GLN A 84 -12.14 6.19 13.31
C GLN A 84 -12.60 7.47 12.60
N VAL A 85 -13.62 7.36 11.76
CA VAL A 85 -14.21 8.48 11.03
C VAL A 85 -15.72 8.34 11.06
N HIS A 86 -16.39 9.26 11.73
CA HIS A 86 -17.85 9.34 11.75
C HIS A 86 -18.35 9.88 10.41
N HIS A 87 -19.34 9.21 9.83
CA HIS A 87 -19.94 9.63 8.55
C HIS A 87 -18.86 9.96 7.48
N ASP A 88 -17.98 9.01 7.18
CA ASP A 88 -16.85 9.25 6.28
C ASP A 88 -17.33 9.71 4.89
N ILE A 89 -16.80 10.83 4.42
CA ILE A 89 -17.02 11.38 3.07
C ILE A 89 -15.70 11.60 2.33
N TRP A 90 -14.57 11.13 2.86
CA TRP A 90 -13.23 11.48 2.38
C TRP A 90 -12.42 10.29 1.84
N ASP A 91 -13.00 9.09 1.84
CA ASP A 91 -12.28 7.83 1.60
C ASP A 91 -11.16 7.65 2.64
N PHE A 92 -11.50 7.83 3.92
CA PHE A 92 -10.60 7.70 5.07
C PHE A 92 -10.83 6.41 5.85
N ASP A 93 -11.09 5.34 5.12
CA ASP A 93 -10.94 4.01 5.67
C ASP A 93 -9.52 3.72 6.17
N ALA A 94 -9.39 2.64 6.92
CA ALA A 94 -8.18 2.34 7.66
C ALA A 94 -7.50 1.04 7.19
N PRO A 95 -7.02 0.98 5.94
CA PRO A 95 -6.53 -0.26 5.34
C PRO A 95 -5.20 -0.78 5.87
N ASN A 96 -4.50 0.00 6.68
CA ASN A 96 -3.31 -0.53 7.34
C ASN A 96 -3.73 -1.64 8.31
N PRO A 97 -3.18 -2.86 8.21
CA PRO A 97 -3.53 -3.96 9.10
C PRO A 97 -3.35 -3.61 10.57
N VAL A 98 -4.24 -4.13 11.40
CA VAL A 98 -4.15 -4.02 12.86
C VAL A 98 -2.97 -4.87 13.35
N VAL A 99 -2.16 -4.34 14.27
CA VAL A 99 -1.05 -5.07 14.88
C VAL A 99 -1.28 -5.18 16.39
N LEU A 100 -1.24 -6.41 16.93
CA LEU A 100 -1.45 -6.68 18.36
C LEU A 100 -0.15 -6.55 19.14
N PHE A 101 -0.22 -6.10 20.38
CA PHE A 101 0.92 -6.00 21.28
C PHE A 101 0.49 -6.13 22.75
N ASP A 102 1.40 -6.53 23.63
CA ASP A 102 1.19 -6.52 25.08
C ASP A 102 2.21 -5.55 25.70
N LEU A 103 1.73 -4.53 26.41
CA LEU A 103 2.57 -3.48 26.98
C LEU A 103 2.07 -3.05 28.37
N ASP A 104 3.00 -2.64 29.23
CA ASP A 104 2.69 -2.01 30.49
C ASP A 104 2.20 -0.58 30.30
N TYR A 105 1.03 -0.28 30.87
CA TYR A 105 0.46 1.06 31.03
C TYR A 105 0.28 1.30 32.52
N GLU A 106 1.12 2.15 33.09
CA GLU A 106 1.06 2.56 34.50
C GLU A 106 1.11 1.38 35.50
N GLY A 107 1.94 0.37 35.22
CA GLY A 107 2.10 -0.82 36.06
C GLY A 107 1.05 -1.91 35.81
N VAL A 108 0.16 -1.72 34.83
CA VAL A 108 -0.83 -2.70 34.39
C VAL A 108 -0.48 -3.18 33.00
N LEU A 109 -0.23 -4.48 32.85
CA LEU A 109 -0.07 -5.11 31.54
C LEU A 109 -1.41 -5.05 30.79
N ARG A 110 -1.43 -4.35 29.65
CA ARG A 110 -2.61 -4.24 28.78
C ARG A 110 -2.38 -5.04 27.50
N LYS A 111 -3.43 -5.74 27.10
CA LYS A 111 -3.53 -6.39 25.79
C LYS A 111 -3.97 -5.33 24.79
N GLY A 112 -3.03 -4.75 24.05
CA GLY A 112 -3.28 -3.66 23.11
C GLY A 112 -3.35 -4.10 21.64
N LEU A 113 -3.85 -3.18 20.82
CA LEU A 113 -3.72 -3.17 19.37
C LEU A 113 -3.42 -1.76 18.88
N ALA A 114 -2.72 -1.66 17.75
CA ALA A 114 -2.44 -0.41 17.06
C ALA A 114 -2.82 -0.49 15.58
N GLN A 115 -3.32 0.62 15.04
CA GLN A 115 -3.71 0.73 13.64
C GLN A 115 -3.38 2.16 13.15
N ALA A 116 -2.64 2.28 12.05
CA ALA A 116 -2.31 3.57 11.44
C ALA A 116 -3.24 3.87 10.26
N GLY A 117 -4.01 4.96 10.29
CA GLY A 117 -5.05 5.22 9.28
C GLY A 117 -4.64 6.17 8.15
N LYS A 118 -5.48 6.26 7.10
CA LYS A 118 -5.45 7.38 6.15
C LYS A 118 -5.69 8.74 6.83
N THR A 119 -6.27 8.72 8.04
CA THR A 119 -6.42 9.88 8.91
C THR A 119 -5.09 10.46 9.42
N GLY A 120 -3.97 9.74 9.30
CA GLY A 120 -2.65 10.27 9.68
C GLY A 120 -2.29 10.11 11.15
N TRP A 121 -3.10 9.39 11.91
CA TRP A 121 -2.86 9.00 13.31
C TRP A 121 -2.69 7.49 13.48
N VAL A 122 -2.09 7.12 14.62
CA VAL A 122 -2.18 5.77 15.15
C VAL A 122 -3.28 5.73 16.21
N TYR A 123 -4.21 4.79 16.06
CA TYR A 123 -5.24 4.46 17.04
C TYR A 123 -4.72 3.32 17.90
N ILE A 124 -4.69 3.52 19.22
CA ILE A 124 -4.11 2.59 20.19
C ILE A 124 -5.20 2.21 21.19
N LEU A 125 -5.72 0.99 21.08
CA LEU A 125 -6.88 0.51 21.82
C LEU A 125 -6.54 -0.73 22.64
N ASP A 126 -7.29 -0.95 23.71
CA ASP A 126 -7.30 -2.22 24.42
C ASP A 126 -8.06 -3.22 23.55
N ARG A 127 -7.40 -4.31 23.14
CA ARG A 127 -8.01 -5.26 22.21
C ARG A 127 -9.10 -6.11 22.86
N VAL A 128 -9.22 -6.12 24.19
CA VAL A 128 -10.31 -6.80 24.91
C VAL A 128 -11.58 -5.98 24.86
N THR A 129 -11.50 -4.64 25.01
CA THR A 129 -12.68 -3.77 25.20
C THR A 129 -12.95 -2.80 24.06
N GLY A 130 -11.95 -2.50 23.23
CA GLY A 130 -12.02 -1.44 22.22
C GLY A 130 -11.80 -0.03 22.78
N GLU A 131 -11.57 0.10 24.09
CA GLU A 131 -11.35 1.41 24.72
C GLU A 131 -9.94 1.95 24.42
N PRO A 132 -9.76 3.28 24.28
CA PRO A 132 -8.44 3.84 24.05
C PRO A 132 -7.45 3.58 25.20
N LEU A 133 -6.25 3.11 24.87
CA LEU A 133 -5.12 3.00 25.82
C LEU A 133 -4.37 4.32 25.95
N VAL A 134 -4.37 5.11 24.87
CA VAL A 134 -3.98 6.53 24.87
C VAL A 134 -5.23 7.30 24.46
N GLY A 135 -5.58 8.35 25.20
CA GLY A 135 -6.86 9.05 25.05
C GLY A 135 -7.20 9.43 23.60
N ILE A 136 -8.48 9.47 23.28
CA ILE A 136 -9.01 9.97 22.01
C ILE A 136 -10.11 10.97 22.36
N GLU A 137 -10.02 12.18 21.81
CA GLU A 137 -10.95 13.27 22.08
C GLU A 137 -11.92 13.46 20.91
N GLU A 138 -13.22 13.61 21.22
CA GLU A 138 -14.20 14.06 20.23
C GLU A 138 -14.12 15.57 20.08
N LEU A 139 -13.64 16.05 18.92
CA LEU A 139 -13.49 17.47 18.65
C LEU A 139 -14.49 17.95 17.59
N PRO A 140 -15.10 19.14 17.75
CA PRO A 140 -15.98 19.72 16.73
C PRO A 140 -15.23 19.95 15.41
N VAL A 141 -15.87 19.58 14.29
CA VAL A 141 -15.36 19.82 12.94
C VAL A 141 -16.35 20.67 12.12
N PRO A 142 -15.94 21.36 11.04
CA PRO A 142 -16.86 22.13 10.23
C PRO A 142 -17.97 21.27 9.63
N GLN A 143 -19.17 21.84 9.51
CA GLN A 143 -20.37 21.13 9.06
C GLN A 143 -20.78 21.54 7.65
N GLU A 144 -21.31 20.58 6.89
CA GLU A 144 -22.00 20.80 5.62
C GLU A 144 -23.32 20.02 5.67
N GLU A 145 -24.41 20.73 5.98
CA GLU A 145 -25.74 20.13 6.23
C GLU A 145 -26.22 19.26 5.06
N ARG A 146 -25.89 19.65 3.82
CA ARG A 146 -26.25 18.88 2.62
C ARG A 146 -25.58 17.51 2.56
N GLN A 147 -24.42 17.34 3.18
CA GLN A 147 -23.72 16.06 3.28
C GLN A 147 -24.16 15.26 4.50
N ALA A 148 -24.95 15.81 5.43
CA ALA A 148 -25.23 15.19 6.73
C ALA A 148 -23.96 14.87 7.54
N THR A 149 -22.96 15.76 7.48
CA THR A 149 -21.68 15.60 8.19
C THR A 149 -21.87 15.36 9.69
N ALA A 150 -20.99 14.54 10.28
CA ALA A 150 -20.91 14.36 11.72
C ALA A 150 -20.40 15.63 12.43
N ALA A 151 -20.98 15.95 13.59
CA ALA A 151 -20.66 17.15 14.37
C ALA A 151 -19.23 17.15 14.95
N THR A 152 -18.73 15.97 15.31
CA THR A 152 -17.39 15.75 15.86
C THR A 152 -16.68 14.64 15.10
N GLN A 153 -15.36 14.58 15.29
CA GLN A 153 -14.54 13.45 14.86
C GLN A 153 -13.61 13.02 15.99
N PRO A 154 -13.15 11.75 16.01
CA PRO A 154 -12.18 11.27 16.97
C PRO A 154 -10.77 11.78 16.65
N TYR A 155 -10.13 12.44 17.61
CA TYR A 155 -8.74 12.90 17.53
C TYR A 155 -7.87 12.18 18.56
N PRO A 156 -6.96 11.27 18.14
CA PRO A 156 -6.03 10.64 19.05
C PRO A 156 -5.12 11.65 19.76
N VAL A 157 -5.10 11.58 21.09
CA VAL A 157 -4.11 12.29 21.91
C VAL A 157 -2.74 11.75 21.56
N GLY A 158 -1.76 12.65 21.37
CA GLY A 158 -0.44 12.28 20.88
C GLY A 158 0.04 13.22 19.79
N ASP A 159 0.79 12.70 18.84
CA ASP A 159 1.16 13.39 17.61
C ASP A 159 0.60 12.63 16.41
N ALA A 160 0.18 13.33 15.36
CA ALA A 160 -0.02 12.73 14.05
C ALA A 160 1.33 12.38 13.40
N PHE A 161 1.42 11.30 12.64
CA PHE A 161 2.66 10.96 11.91
C PHE A 161 2.83 11.79 10.62
N VAL A 162 1.74 12.37 10.11
CA VAL A 162 1.73 13.40 9.04
C VAL A 162 1.10 14.68 9.57
N THR A 163 1.36 15.81 8.91
CA THR A 163 0.62 17.06 9.19
C THR A 163 -0.86 16.88 8.86
N GLN A 164 -1.73 17.61 9.56
CA GLN A 164 -3.19 17.54 9.38
C GLN A 164 -3.78 18.73 8.61
N THR A 165 -2.99 19.76 8.34
CA THR A 165 -3.39 20.97 7.62
C THR A 165 -2.44 21.27 6.44
N LEU A 166 -2.81 22.24 5.61
CA LEU A 166 -2.06 22.77 4.48
C LEU A 166 -1.78 24.26 4.68
N ASP A 167 -0.53 24.68 4.50
CA ASP A 167 -0.19 26.10 4.64
C ASP A 167 -0.69 26.94 3.46
N ILE A 168 -0.55 26.42 2.23
CA ILE A 168 -0.80 27.16 0.99
C ILE A 168 -1.38 26.22 -0.07
N ALA A 169 -2.47 26.66 -0.71
CA ALA A 169 -3.05 25.99 -1.85
C ALA A 169 -2.28 26.31 -3.16
N PRO A 170 -2.08 25.33 -4.06
CA PRO A 170 -1.57 25.60 -5.40
C PRO A 170 -2.62 26.33 -6.24
N GLU A 171 -2.17 27.02 -7.29
CA GLU A 171 -3.07 27.72 -8.21
C GLU A 171 -4.14 26.77 -8.79
N GLY A 172 -5.39 27.25 -8.82
CA GLY A 172 -6.53 26.48 -9.33
C GLY A 172 -7.11 25.45 -8.36
N PHE A 173 -6.65 25.43 -7.10
CA PHE A 173 -7.24 24.63 -6.03
C PHE A 173 -7.82 25.54 -4.96
N ARG A 174 -9.10 25.36 -4.65
CA ARG A 174 -9.75 26.03 -3.52
C ARG A 174 -9.38 25.29 -2.24
N MET A 175 -8.95 26.04 -1.24
CA MET A 175 -8.69 25.54 0.10
C MET A 175 -9.51 26.39 1.07
N VAL A 176 -10.18 25.71 1.99
CA VAL A 176 -10.91 26.33 3.09
C VAL A 176 -10.47 25.64 4.38
N ASN A 177 -10.72 26.27 5.54
CA ASN A 177 -10.37 25.70 6.84
C ASN A 177 -8.91 25.18 6.90
N ASP A 178 -7.97 25.96 6.34
CA ASP A 178 -6.54 25.63 6.23
C ASP A 178 -6.24 24.24 5.66
N GLY A 179 -7.14 23.70 4.82
CA GLY A 179 -7.02 22.36 4.24
C GLY A 179 -6.94 21.27 5.30
N ASP A 180 -7.57 21.48 6.46
CA ASP A 180 -7.66 20.50 7.53
C ASP A 180 -8.32 19.20 7.05
N ILE A 181 -7.89 18.07 7.58
CA ILE A 181 -8.28 16.74 7.15
C ILE A 181 -9.80 16.50 7.14
N PHE A 182 -10.55 17.03 8.12
CA PHE A 182 -12.02 16.86 8.20
C PHE A 182 -12.79 18.06 7.64
N THR A 183 -12.21 18.73 6.65
CA THR A 183 -12.89 19.82 5.95
C THR A 183 -13.95 19.26 5.00
N PRO A 184 -15.24 19.62 5.16
CA PRO A 184 -16.29 19.15 4.26
C PRO A 184 -16.25 19.86 2.90
N PHE A 185 -16.94 19.27 1.94
CA PHE A 185 -17.01 19.76 0.56
C PHE A 185 -18.41 19.54 -0.03
N TRP A 186 -18.65 20.11 -1.21
CA TRP A 186 -19.89 19.87 -1.98
C TRP A 186 -19.57 20.03 -3.47
N ASP A 187 -20.21 20.97 -4.17
CA ASP A 187 -20.05 21.18 -5.62
C ASP A 187 -18.65 21.67 -6.03
N ASP A 188 -18.07 22.59 -5.25
CA ASP A 188 -16.75 23.16 -5.54
C ASP A 188 -15.63 22.28 -4.96
N PRO A 189 -14.59 21.90 -5.73
CA PRO A 189 -13.49 21.08 -5.23
C PRO A 189 -12.75 21.73 -4.07
N VAL A 190 -12.72 21.08 -2.91
CA VAL A 190 -12.00 21.55 -1.72
C VAL A 190 -10.77 20.70 -1.47
N LEU A 191 -9.59 21.33 -1.54
CA LEU A 191 -8.30 20.73 -1.23
C LEU A 191 -8.11 20.60 0.27
N LEU A 192 -7.79 19.39 0.72
CA LEU A 192 -7.45 19.07 2.10
C LEU A 192 -6.26 18.13 2.20
N ARG A 193 -5.69 18.10 3.40
CA ARG A 193 -4.61 17.20 3.78
C ARG A 193 -5.13 15.78 3.95
N ARG A 194 -4.32 14.81 3.57
CA ARG A 194 -4.61 13.39 3.81
C ARG A 194 -3.35 12.65 4.23
N GLY A 195 -3.46 11.89 5.30
CA GLY A 195 -2.52 10.84 5.61
C GLY A 195 -2.64 9.70 4.61
N GLU A 196 -1.55 8.99 4.39
CA GLU A 196 -1.54 7.90 3.42
C GLU A 196 -0.77 6.70 3.94
N ALA A 197 -0.98 6.35 5.22
CA ALA A 197 -0.74 5.00 5.72
C ALA A 197 -1.87 4.11 5.16
N ASN A 198 -1.57 3.45 4.05
CA ASN A 198 -2.56 2.66 3.30
C ASN A 198 -2.38 1.16 3.63
N TRP A 199 -2.69 0.27 2.70
CA TRP A 199 -2.53 -1.17 2.81
C TRP A 199 -1.16 -1.71 3.24
N PRO A 200 0.01 -1.07 2.95
CA PRO A 200 1.28 -1.66 3.31
C PRO A 200 1.44 -1.71 4.84
N PRO A 201 1.72 -2.87 5.45
CA PRO A 201 1.65 -3.03 6.90
C PRO A 201 2.69 -2.23 7.67
N SER A 202 2.26 -1.66 8.79
CA SER A 202 3.13 -1.11 9.83
C SER A 202 3.83 -2.25 10.60
N ALA A 203 4.95 -1.95 11.26
CA ALA A 203 5.68 -2.91 12.08
C ALA A 203 5.69 -2.45 13.55
N VAL A 204 5.53 -3.38 14.49
CA VAL A 204 5.63 -3.11 15.93
C VAL A 204 6.87 -3.81 16.49
N ASP A 205 7.65 -3.09 17.28
CA ASP A 205 8.65 -3.64 18.20
C ASP A 205 8.02 -3.65 19.60
N PRO A 206 7.47 -4.79 20.06
CA PRO A 206 6.73 -4.86 21.32
C PRO A 206 7.64 -4.73 22.55
N ASP A 207 8.92 -5.09 22.44
CA ASP A 207 9.86 -4.98 23.55
C ASP A 207 10.15 -3.50 23.86
N LYS A 208 10.28 -2.68 22.81
CA LYS A 208 10.47 -1.23 22.94
C LYS A 208 9.15 -0.47 23.10
N GLY A 209 8.04 -1.06 22.66
CA GLY A 209 6.73 -0.41 22.61
C GLY A 209 6.67 0.68 21.54
N VAL A 210 7.19 0.37 20.35
CA VAL A 210 7.27 1.31 19.22
C VAL A 210 6.52 0.73 18.03
N ILE A 211 5.74 1.57 17.35
CA ILE A 211 5.19 1.27 16.02
C ILE A 211 5.91 2.11 14.96
N TYR A 212 6.31 1.46 13.88
CA TYR A 212 6.90 2.05 12.70
C TYR A 212 5.85 2.13 11.59
N VAL A 213 5.64 3.34 11.06
CA VAL A 213 4.61 3.64 10.06
C VAL A 213 5.27 4.12 8.78
N CYS A 214 4.87 3.54 7.66
CA CYS A 214 5.21 3.98 6.31
C CYS A 214 3.98 4.64 5.68
N ALA A 215 4.09 5.92 5.31
CA ALA A 215 2.98 6.70 4.80
C ALA A 215 3.38 7.66 3.67
N GLY A 216 2.39 8.20 2.98
CA GLY A 216 2.53 9.41 2.15
C GLY A 216 2.02 10.64 2.88
N ASP A 217 2.71 11.76 2.67
CA ASP A 217 2.23 13.11 2.97
C ASP A 217 1.66 13.70 1.67
N ARG A 218 0.33 13.75 1.57
CA ARG A 218 -0.42 14.01 0.33
C ARG A 218 -1.64 14.89 0.60
N GLN A 219 -2.21 15.41 -0.49
CA GLN A 219 -3.39 16.24 -0.49
C GLN A 219 -4.24 15.93 -1.72
N ALA A 220 -5.55 16.03 -1.55
CA ALA A 220 -6.51 15.83 -2.62
C ALA A 220 -7.67 16.81 -2.46
N ALA A 221 -8.23 17.22 -3.60
CA ALA A 221 -9.44 18.00 -3.65
C ALA A 221 -10.64 17.10 -3.92
N TYR A 222 -11.71 17.30 -3.16
CA TYR A 222 -12.90 16.46 -3.20
C TYR A 222 -14.11 17.28 -3.63
N THR A 223 -14.98 16.65 -4.43
CA THR A 223 -16.32 17.15 -4.77
C THR A 223 -17.36 16.06 -4.69
N THR A 224 -18.59 16.47 -4.47
CA THR A 224 -19.78 15.62 -4.55
C THR A 224 -20.42 15.73 -5.93
N ASN A 225 -21.09 14.66 -6.35
CA ASN A 225 -22.04 14.67 -7.45
C ASN A 225 -23.45 14.45 -6.87
N ALA A 226 -24.21 15.53 -6.70
CA ALA A 226 -25.49 15.54 -6.02
C ALA A 226 -26.55 14.63 -6.66
N ASP A 227 -26.43 14.33 -7.97
CA ASP A 227 -27.37 13.47 -8.69
C ASP A 227 -27.10 11.97 -8.51
N THR A 228 -26.16 11.58 -7.63
CA THR A 228 -25.81 10.18 -7.41
C THR A 228 -26.75 9.54 -6.38
N ASP A 229 -27.94 9.17 -6.82
CA ASP A 229 -28.95 8.54 -5.96
C ASP A 229 -28.91 7.00 -6.02
N SER A 230 -28.44 6.41 -7.13
CA SER A 230 -28.38 4.96 -7.32
C SER A 230 -27.25 4.54 -8.26
N ALA A 231 -26.81 3.29 -8.18
CA ALA A 231 -25.90 2.66 -9.13
C ALA A 231 -26.38 1.24 -9.46
N GLU A 232 -26.24 0.83 -10.72
CA GLU A 232 -26.50 -0.55 -11.11
C GLU A 232 -25.32 -1.46 -10.75
N PRO A 233 -25.54 -2.76 -10.50
CA PRO A 233 -24.44 -3.70 -10.26
C PRO A 233 -23.38 -3.67 -11.38
N GLY A 234 -22.15 -3.34 -11.01
CA GLY A 234 -21.00 -3.22 -11.93
C GLY A 234 -20.64 -1.78 -12.28
N ASP A 235 -21.50 -0.81 -11.97
CA ASP A 235 -21.19 0.60 -12.13
C ASP A 235 -20.23 1.10 -11.04
N ARG A 236 -19.51 2.18 -11.37
CA ARG A 236 -18.71 2.92 -10.40
C ARG A 236 -19.62 3.76 -9.51
N TYR A 237 -19.53 3.60 -8.19
CA TYR A 237 -20.39 4.28 -7.22
C TYR A 237 -19.61 5.14 -6.22
N THR A 238 -19.02 6.24 -6.70
CA THR A 238 -18.20 7.13 -5.85
C THR A 238 -18.96 8.35 -5.33
N GLY A 239 -20.09 8.74 -5.93
CA GLY A 239 -20.86 9.90 -5.48
C GLY A 239 -20.16 11.25 -5.63
N GLY A 240 -19.07 11.32 -6.40
CA GLY A 240 -18.23 12.49 -6.48
C GLY A 240 -16.86 12.22 -7.09
N ASN A 241 -15.96 13.18 -6.97
CA ASN A 241 -14.62 13.10 -7.54
C ASN A 241 -13.54 13.45 -6.52
N MET A 242 -12.42 12.74 -6.61
CA MET A 242 -11.17 13.07 -5.93
C MET A 242 -10.12 13.44 -6.97
N ARG A 243 -9.51 14.62 -6.82
CA ARG A 243 -8.46 15.14 -7.69
C ARG A 243 -7.20 15.47 -6.90
N PHE A 244 -6.09 14.82 -7.24
CA PHE A 244 -4.80 15.14 -6.61
C PHE A 244 -4.24 16.48 -7.08
N ALA A 245 -3.72 17.25 -6.14
CA ALA A 245 -2.98 18.47 -6.45
C ALA A 245 -1.61 18.15 -7.06
N PRO A 246 -1.09 18.97 -7.99
CA PRO A 246 0.22 18.78 -8.61
C PRO A 246 1.37 19.22 -7.67
N ILE A 247 1.26 18.87 -6.40
CA ILE A 247 2.30 19.09 -5.39
C ILE A 247 3.00 17.75 -5.17
N ALA A 248 4.33 17.79 -5.06
CA ALA A 248 5.12 16.58 -4.85
C ALA A 248 4.67 15.85 -3.58
N VAL A 249 4.34 14.57 -3.74
CA VAL A 249 4.03 13.66 -2.63
C VAL A 249 5.32 13.19 -2.01
N THR A 250 5.51 13.46 -0.72
CA THR A 250 6.67 12.96 0.02
C THR A 250 6.30 11.72 0.83
N GLY A 251 7.25 10.81 1.02
CA GLY A 251 7.07 9.67 1.91
C GLY A 251 7.42 10.06 3.33
N ILE A 252 6.69 9.52 4.29
CA ILE A 252 7.00 9.60 5.70
C ILE A 252 7.28 8.19 6.20
N VAL A 253 8.41 8.00 6.88
CA VAL A 253 8.65 6.86 7.77
C VAL A 253 8.77 7.42 9.18
N ALA A 254 7.90 6.99 10.08
CA ALA A 254 7.86 7.50 11.45
C ALA A 254 7.91 6.36 12.47
N ALA A 255 8.52 6.64 13.61
CA ALA A 255 8.39 5.83 14.81
C ALA A 255 7.52 6.56 15.83
N MET A 256 6.49 5.88 16.32
CA MET A 256 5.57 6.39 17.33
C MET A 256 5.67 5.52 18.59
N ASP A 257 5.71 6.14 19.75
CA ASP A 257 5.68 5.45 21.04
C ASP A 257 4.24 4.99 21.36
N LEU A 258 4.05 3.71 21.66
CA LEU A 258 2.73 3.13 21.86
C LEU A 258 2.09 3.48 23.21
N ARG A 259 2.84 4.02 24.17
CA ARG A 259 2.34 4.39 25.51
C ARG A 259 1.85 5.83 25.57
N THR A 260 2.42 6.69 24.73
CA THR A 260 2.16 8.13 24.74
C THR A 260 1.59 8.64 23.41
N ASN A 261 1.61 7.80 22.37
CA ASN A 261 1.30 8.14 20.99
C ASN A 261 2.10 9.35 20.47
N LYS A 262 3.30 9.58 21.03
CA LYS A 262 4.22 10.65 20.61
C LYS A 262 5.20 10.16 19.58
N ARG A 263 5.54 11.05 18.64
CA ARG A 263 6.51 10.74 17.59
C ARG A 263 7.92 10.75 18.16
N LEU A 264 8.59 9.62 18.10
CA LEU A 264 9.99 9.47 18.53
C LEU A 264 10.95 10.06 17.49
N TRP A 265 10.72 9.71 16.22
CA TRP A 265 11.45 10.26 15.08
C TRP A 265 10.61 10.15 13.81
N SER A 266 10.96 10.92 12.78
CA SER A 266 10.41 10.80 11.44
C SER A 266 11.43 11.14 10.38
N GLN A 267 11.35 10.44 9.25
CA GLN A 267 12.11 10.70 8.05
C GLN A 267 11.19 11.03 6.89
N ARG A 268 11.57 12.08 6.16
CA ARG A 268 10.93 12.45 4.90
C ARG A 268 11.72 11.87 3.73
N TRP A 269 11.01 11.17 2.85
CA TRP A 269 11.53 10.59 1.62
C TRP A 269 11.05 11.39 0.40
N PRO A 270 11.86 11.51 -0.66
CA PRO A 270 11.47 12.25 -1.86
C PRO A 270 10.22 11.72 -2.56
N GLY A 271 9.96 10.41 -2.47
CA GLY A 271 8.74 9.79 -2.98
C GLY A 271 7.94 9.17 -1.84
N ARG A 272 6.63 9.04 -2.06
CA ARG A 272 5.67 8.35 -1.18
C ARG A 272 6.24 7.05 -0.62
N CYS A 273 6.14 6.84 0.69
CA CYS A 273 6.42 5.53 1.28
C CYS A 273 5.18 4.67 1.06
N TYR A 274 5.34 3.57 0.32
CA TYR A 274 4.23 2.67 -0.04
C TYR A 274 4.67 1.20 0.00
N SER A 275 5.35 0.83 1.08
CA SER A 275 5.91 -0.51 1.31
C SER A 275 5.63 -0.92 2.74
N GLY A 276 5.42 -2.21 2.96
CA GLY A 276 5.34 -2.73 4.31
C GLY A 276 6.69 -2.63 5.01
N LEU A 277 6.67 -2.60 6.33
CA LEU A 277 7.88 -2.52 7.14
C LEU A 277 8.13 -3.85 7.86
N VAL A 278 9.40 -4.15 8.16
CA VAL A 278 9.75 -5.18 9.13
C VAL A 278 10.83 -4.65 10.08
N ALA A 279 10.56 -4.75 11.38
CA ALA A 279 11.50 -4.43 12.43
C ALA A 279 12.13 -5.72 12.98
N THR A 280 13.39 -5.66 13.40
CA THR A 280 14.10 -6.81 13.96
C THR A 280 14.70 -6.50 15.34
N ALA A 281 14.90 -7.55 16.15
CA ALA A 281 15.56 -7.45 17.45
C ALA A 281 17.00 -6.90 17.36
N GLY A 282 17.62 -6.94 16.18
CA GLY A 282 18.93 -6.32 15.89
C GLY A 282 18.90 -4.79 15.76
N ASN A 283 17.78 -4.13 16.12
CA ASN A 283 17.55 -2.69 15.97
C ASN A 283 17.59 -2.20 14.51
N LEU A 284 17.14 -3.05 13.58
CA LEU A 284 17.02 -2.71 12.16
C LEU A 284 15.55 -2.60 11.75
N LEU A 285 15.28 -1.63 10.87
CA LEU A 285 14.01 -1.46 10.19
C LEU A 285 14.24 -1.54 8.69
N PHE A 286 13.61 -2.52 8.03
CA PHE A 286 13.70 -2.70 6.58
C PHE A 286 12.45 -2.17 5.89
N ALA A 287 12.65 -1.53 4.74
CA ALA A 287 11.59 -0.91 3.96
C ALA A 287 11.93 -0.92 2.46
N GLY A 288 10.92 -1.20 1.63
CA GLY A 288 10.99 -0.99 0.20
C GLY A 288 10.68 0.44 -0.22
N ARG A 289 11.09 0.82 -1.43
CA ARG A 289 10.87 2.15 -2.01
C ARG A 289 10.29 2.02 -3.42
N ASN A 290 9.46 3.00 -3.79
CA ASN A 290 8.79 3.04 -5.10
C ASN A 290 9.77 3.11 -6.28
N ASP A 291 10.98 3.61 -6.05
CA ASP A 291 12.05 3.72 -7.04
C ASP A 291 12.95 2.47 -7.12
N GLY A 292 12.60 1.39 -6.42
CA GLY A 292 13.30 0.11 -6.44
C GLY A 292 14.39 -0.06 -5.39
N ARG A 293 14.58 0.94 -4.53
CA ARG A 293 15.53 0.79 -3.43
C ARG A 293 14.95 -0.05 -2.30
N PHE A 294 15.71 -1.03 -1.82
CA PHE A 294 15.47 -1.73 -0.58
C PHE A 294 16.43 -1.19 0.48
N THR A 295 15.89 -0.69 1.60
CA THR A 295 16.64 0.11 2.58
C THR A 295 16.59 -0.53 3.95
N ALA A 296 17.73 -0.55 4.64
CA ALA A 296 17.81 -0.84 6.07
C ALA A 296 18.14 0.44 6.84
N MET A 297 17.40 0.68 7.92
CA MET A 297 17.54 1.83 8.79
C MET A 297 17.79 1.37 10.22
N ASP A 298 18.47 2.20 11.01
CA ASP A 298 18.50 2.08 12.46
C ASP A 298 17.10 2.33 13.01
N ALA A 299 16.53 1.37 13.73
CA ALA A 299 15.15 1.44 14.19
C ALA A 299 14.93 2.48 15.32
N ALA A 300 16.00 2.91 16.01
CA ALA A 300 15.92 3.87 17.11
C ALA A 300 15.98 5.32 16.62
N THR A 301 16.58 5.57 15.46
CA THR A 301 16.85 6.92 14.92
C THR A 301 16.30 7.16 13.52
N GLY A 302 15.92 6.09 12.83
CA GLY A 302 15.58 6.07 11.41
C GLY A 302 16.78 6.14 10.48
N GLN A 303 18.01 6.37 10.98
CA GLN A 303 19.17 6.63 10.12
C GLN A 303 19.37 5.51 9.09
N LYS A 304 19.53 5.85 7.80
CA LYS A 304 19.85 4.88 6.76
C LYS A 304 21.22 4.24 7.04
N LEU A 305 21.25 2.91 7.15
CA LEU A 305 22.47 2.13 7.38
C LEU A 305 22.93 1.40 6.12
N TRP A 306 21.98 0.93 5.30
CA TRP A 306 22.27 0.18 4.08
C TRP A 306 21.15 0.36 3.05
N GLU A 307 21.50 0.22 1.78
CA GLU A 307 20.55 0.34 0.67
C GLU A 307 21.04 -0.48 -0.53
N PHE A 308 20.10 -1.09 -1.25
CA PHE A 308 20.35 -1.82 -2.49
C PHE A 308 19.29 -1.47 -3.54
N MET A 309 19.68 -1.40 -4.81
CA MET A 309 18.77 -1.11 -5.92
C MET A 309 18.32 -2.42 -6.58
N THR A 310 17.02 -2.71 -6.53
CA THR A 310 16.41 -3.83 -7.27
C THR A 310 16.06 -3.40 -8.70
N ASP A 311 15.41 -4.29 -9.45
CA ASP A 311 14.99 -4.11 -10.85
C ASP A 311 13.63 -3.41 -11.03
N ALA A 312 12.85 -3.25 -9.97
CA ALA A 312 11.48 -2.72 -9.99
C ALA A 312 11.08 -2.12 -8.64
N GLY A 313 9.92 -1.47 -8.56
CA GLY A 313 9.45 -0.88 -7.29
C GLY A 313 9.29 -1.91 -6.18
N VAL A 314 9.76 -1.60 -4.98
CA VAL A 314 9.65 -2.49 -3.82
C VAL A 314 8.50 -1.99 -2.95
N ASN A 315 7.32 -2.57 -3.15
CA ASN A 315 6.08 -2.18 -2.47
C ASN A 315 5.49 -3.27 -1.58
N ALA A 316 5.98 -4.51 -1.69
CA ALA A 316 5.62 -5.59 -0.79
C ALA A 316 6.29 -5.42 0.59
N PRO A 317 5.72 -5.97 1.67
CA PRO A 317 6.41 -6.08 2.95
C PRO A 317 7.64 -6.99 2.81
N PRO A 318 8.81 -6.59 3.34
CA PRO A 318 9.95 -7.49 3.47
C PRO A 318 9.68 -8.57 4.53
N THR A 319 10.33 -9.71 4.41
CA THR A 319 10.25 -10.82 5.36
C THR A 319 11.64 -11.22 5.83
N VAL A 320 11.76 -11.58 7.11
CA VAL A 320 13.01 -12.08 7.72
C VAL A 320 12.77 -13.51 8.18
N PHE A 321 13.71 -14.41 7.89
CA PHE A 321 13.64 -15.80 8.32
C PHE A 321 15.02 -16.40 8.54
N GLU A 322 15.08 -17.55 9.21
CA GLU A 322 16.31 -18.33 9.39
C GLU A 322 16.22 -19.61 8.57
N ASN A 323 17.34 -20.00 7.95
CA ASN A 323 17.50 -21.31 7.33
C ASN A 323 18.91 -21.83 7.58
N ASN A 324 19.04 -23.03 8.15
CA ASN A 324 20.32 -23.67 8.50
C ASN A 324 21.24 -22.79 9.37
N GLY A 325 20.68 -22.04 10.32
CA GLY A 325 21.44 -21.16 11.22
C GLY A 325 21.88 -19.83 10.60
N GLU A 326 21.51 -19.55 9.33
CA GLU A 326 21.74 -18.26 8.69
C GLU A 326 20.45 -17.45 8.60
N GLN A 327 20.53 -16.15 8.91
CA GLN A 327 19.41 -15.22 8.76
C GLN A 327 19.38 -14.64 7.35
N TYR A 328 18.17 -14.59 6.79
CA TYR A 328 17.88 -14.04 5.48
C TYR A 328 16.84 -12.92 5.59
N VAL A 329 17.00 -11.91 4.76
CA VAL A 329 15.98 -10.87 4.53
C VAL A 329 15.56 -10.95 3.07
N THR A 330 14.27 -11.02 2.80
CA THR A 330 13.75 -11.13 1.42
C THR A 330 12.67 -10.10 1.14
N VAL A 331 12.56 -9.69 -0.12
CA VAL A 331 11.52 -8.76 -0.57
C VAL A 331 11.15 -9.02 -2.03
N LEU A 332 9.87 -8.83 -2.35
CA LEU A 332 9.35 -8.89 -3.71
C LEU A 332 9.48 -7.51 -4.39
N SER A 333 10.17 -7.49 -5.53
CA SER A 333 10.39 -6.35 -6.41
C SER A 333 9.50 -6.50 -7.64
N ALA A 334 8.27 -5.96 -7.56
CA ALA A 334 7.25 -6.15 -8.59
C ALA A 334 6.46 -4.89 -8.96
N GLY A 335 6.74 -3.77 -8.30
CA GLY A 335 5.98 -2.53 -8.46
C GLY A 335 4.57 -2.59 -7.88
N ASN A 336 3.85 -1.48 -8.03
CA ASN A 336 2.49 -1.31 -7.55
C ASN A 336 1.75 -0.27 -8.39
N LEU A 337 0.53 -0.60 -8.83
CA LEU A 337 -0.30 0.26 -9.66
C LEU A 337 -0.63 1.61 -8.99
N LEU A 338 -0.99 1.59 -7.70
CA LEU A 338 -1.38 2.77 -6.93
C LEU A 338 -0.19 3.64 -6.54
N ALA A 339 1.01 3.05 -6.45
CA ALA A 339 2.25 3.81 -6.27
C ALA A 339 2.78 4.39 -7.60
N GLY A 340 2.36 3.84 -8.75
CA GLY A 340 2.91 4.18 -10.05
C GLY A 340 4.38 3.75 -10.21
N SER A 341 4.83 2.76 -9.44
CA SER A 341 6.21 2.29 -9.47
C SER A 341 6.48 1.34 -10.64
N ALA A 342 7.75 1.23 -11.04
CA ALA A 342 8.18 0.33 -12.10
C ALA A 342 7.78 -1.12 -11.77
N ARG A 343 7.26 -1.84 -12.76
CA ARG A 343 6.81 -3.22 -12.59
C ARG A 343 7.96 -4.20 -12.80
N GLY A 344 7.92 -5.30 -12.06
CA GLY A 344 8.89 -6.39 -12.12
C GLY A 344 8.24 -7.70 -11.69
N ASP A 345 9.06 -8.74 -11.52
CA ASP A 345 8.60 -10.07 -11.07
C ASP A 345 9.77 -10.84 -10.42
N SER A 346 10.49 -10.19 -9.50
CA SER A 346 11.69 -10.78 -8.90
C SER A 346 11.62 -10.79 -7.37
N ILE A 347 12.13 -11.87 -6.79
CA ILE A 347 12.34 -12.00 -5.35
C ILE A 347 13.83 -11.77 -5.10
N TRP A 348 14.13 -10.80 -4.24
CA TRP A 348 15.48 -10.52 -3.78
C TRP A 348 15.68 -11.09 -2.39
N MET A 349 16.81 -11.72 -2.15
CA MET A 349 17.17 -12.33 -0.87
C MET A 349 18.58 -11.92 -0.49
N PHE A 350 18.74 -11.48 0.75
CA PHE A 350 19.96 -10.91 1.30
C PHE A 350 20.36 -11.71 2.55
N LYS A 351 21.66 -11.95 2.71
CA LYS A 351 22.26 -12.46 3.95
C LYS A 351 23.56 -11.70 4.23
N LEU A 352 24.04 -11.77 5.48
CA LEU A 352 25.41 -11.36 5.77
C LEU A 352 26.39 -12.36 5.15
N LEU A 353 27.51 -11.86 4.66
CA LEU A 353 28.61 -12.67 4.15
C LEU A 353 29.57 -13.02 5.30
N GLU A 354 30.23 -14.17 5.20
CA GLU A 354 31.36 -14.47 6.07
C GLU A 354 32.56 -13.58 5.72
N GLU A 355 33.43 -13.33 6.70
CA GLU A 355 34.61 -12.47 6.51
C GLU A 355 35.55 -13.07 5.45
N GLY A 356 35.62 -12.42 4.28
CA GLY A 356 36.41 -12.88 3.13
C GLY A 356 35.61 -13.54 2.01
N GLU A 357 34.29 -13.72 2.14
CA GLU A 357 33.42 -14.04 1.01
C GLU A 357 33.22 -12.80 0.13
N GLU A 358 33.60 -12.87 -1.15
CA GLU A 358 33.23 -11.84 -2.14
C GLU A 358 31.82 -12.10 -2.69
N THR A 359 31.05 -11.02 -2.90
CA THR A 359 29.68 -10.97 -3.42
C THR A 359 29.54 -11.37 -4.89
N ALA A 360 30.32 -12.31 -5.40
CA ALA A 360 30.11 -12.80 -6.75
C ALA A 360 28.98 -13.85 -6.74
N ILE A 361 27.73 -13.39 -6.54
CA ILE A 361 26.72 -13.87 -7.48
C ILE A 361 27.26 -13.37 -8.82
N ALA A 362 27.97 -14.24 -9.53
CA ALA A 362 28.31 -13.97 -10.91
C ALA A 362 26.96 -13.84 -11.62
N LEU A 363 26.46 -12.61 -11.73
CA LEU A 363 25.57 -12.26 -12.82
C LEU A 363 26.30 -12.79 -14.05
N ASP A 364 25.70 -13.78 -14.71
CA ASP A 364 26.26 -14.43 -15.88
C ASP A 364 27.02 -13.39 -16.71
N LYS A 365 28.30 -13.63 -16.99
CA LYS A 365 29.11 -12.70 -17.78
C LYS A 365 28.32 -12.34 -19.04
N VAL A 366 27.80 -11.12 -19.08
CA VAL A 366 27.03 -10.61 -20.22
C VAL A 366 28.01 -10.48 -21.37
N THR A 367 28.09 -11.52 -22.20
CA THR A 367 28.89 -11.47 -23.43
C THR A 367 28.32 -10.38 -24.34
N PRO A 368 29.16 -9.57 -25.02
CA PRO A 368 28.68 -8.57 -25.95
C PRO A 368 27.69 -9.19 -26.94
N PRO A 369 26.51 -8.60 -27.17
CA PRO A 369 25.55 -9.22 -28.08
C PRO A 369 26.12 -9.26 -29.50
N GLN A 370 26.07 -10.43 -30.12
CA GLN A 370 26.58 -10.67 -31.47
C GLN A 370 25.43 -11.12 -32.35
N ALA A 371 25.24 -10.44 -33.48
CA ALA A 371 24.29 -10.89 -34.48
C ALA A 371 24.86 -12.13 -35.17
N ASN A 372 24.06 -13.18 -35.28
CA ASN A 372 24.39 -14.37 -36.05
C ASN A 372 23.30 -14.60 -37.10
N THR A 373 23.68 -15.22 -38.21
CA THR A 373 22.82 -15.39 -39.39
C THR A 373 21.68 -16.38 -39.13
N GLU A 374 21.94 -17.41 -38.34
CA GLU A 374 20.98 -18.46 -37.97
C GLU A 374 19.84 -17.91 -37.13
N GLY A 375 20.16 -17.22 -36.03
CA GLY A 375 19.23 -16.55 -35.13
C GLY A 375 18.43 -15.46 -35.81
N LEU A 376 19.02 -14.70 -36.75
CA LEU A 376 18.25 -13.77 -37.59
C LEU A 376 17.22 -14.48 -38.46
N GLY A 377 17.58 -15.63 -39.04
CA GLY A 377 16.67 -16.44 -39.86
C GLY A 377 15.49 -16.96 -39.05
N LEU A 378 15.78 -17.57 -37.90
CA LEU A 378 14.78 -18.10 -36.97
C LEU A 378 13.89 -17.01 -36.37
N TYR A 379 14.49 -15.87 -35.99
CA TYR A 379 13.75 -14.71 -35.50
C TYR A 379 12.74 -14.22 -36.55
N ARG A 380 13.16 -14.13 -37.82
CA ARG A 380 12.29 -13.71 -38.93
C ARG A 380 11.14 -14.68 -39.20
N SER A 381 11.36 -15.98 -39.07
CA SER A 381 10.32 -16.97 -39.34
C SER A 381 9.28 -17.05 -38.23
N THR A 382 9.64 -16.75 -36.99
CA THR A 382 8.84 -17.16 -35.83
C THR A 382 8.53 -16.02 -34.86
N CYS A 383 9.44 -15.07 -34.66
CA CYS A 383 9.34 -14.08 -33.60
C CYS A 383 8.83 -12.72 -34.10
N VAL A 384 9.08 -12.38 -35.37
CA VAL A 384 8.77 -11.04 -35.95
C VAL A 384 7.29 -10.67 -35.88
N PHE A 385 6.38 -11.64 -35.95
CA PHE A 385 4.94 -11.35 -35.89
C PHE A 385 4.55 -10.59 -34.62
N CYS A 386 5.10 -11.03 -33.47
CA CYS A 386 4.86 -10.42 -32.16
C CYS A 386 5.88 -9.33 -31.81
N HIS A 387 7.14 -9.47 -32.24
CA HIS A 387 8.20 -8.58 -31.76
C HIS A 387 8.63 -7.52 -32.77
N GLY A 388 8.06 -7.49 -33.97
CA GLY A 388 8.46 -6.56 -35.02
C GLY A 388 9.80 -6.92 -35.66
N LEU A 389 10.14 -6.29 -36.78
CA LEU A 389 11.30 -6.69 -37.58
C LEU A 389 12.63 -6.34 -36.89
N ARG A 390 12.64 -5.29 -36.08
CA ARG A 390 13.80 -4.78 -35.34
C ARG A 390 13.63 -4.94 -33.82
N GLY A 391 12.61 -5.67 -33.35
CA GLY A 391 12.30 -5.86 -31.95
C GLY A 391 11.36 -4.81 -31.37
N GLU A 392 10.85 -3.86 -32.16
CA GLU A 392 10.05 -2.71 -31.73
C GLU A 392 8.69 -3.05 -31.09
N GLY A 393 8.25 -4.31 -31.16
CA GLY A 393 6.96 -4.79 -30.67
C GLY A 393 5.83 -4.64 -31.71
N GLY A 394 4.78 -5.47 -31.59
CA GLY A 394 3.62 -5.49 -32.49
C GLY A 394 2.65 -6.64 -32.20
N HIS A 395 1.42 -6.60 -32.69
CA HIS A 395 0.41 -7.68 -32.53
C HIS A 395 0.34 -8.27 -31.09
N ASN A 396 0.21 -7.41 -30.08
CA ASN A 396 0.20 -7.76 -28.65
C ASN A 396 1.50 -8.33 -28.06
N GLY A 397 2.58 -8.43 -28.85
CA GLY A 397 3.92 -8.77 -28.38
C GLY A 397 4.69 -7.56 -27.86
N MET A 398 5.47 -7.78 -26.81
CA MET A 398 6.29 -6.75 -26.16
C MET A 398 7.50 -6.36 -27.02
N PRO A 399 7.99 -5.11 -26.94
CA PRO A 399 9.28 -4.73 -27.51
C PRO A 399 10.43 -5.51 -26.85
N LEU A 400 11.44 -5.86 -27.63
CA LEU A 400 12.66 -6.56 -27.19
C LEU A 400 13.79 -5.57 -26.83
N GLU A 401 13.45 -4.50 -26.12
CA GLU A 401 14.40 -3.49 -25.67
C GLU A 401 15.13 -3.92 -24.39
N GLY A 402 16.36 -3.43 -24.18
CA GLY A 402 17.14 -3.72 -22.95
C GLY A 402 17.73 -5.13 -22.85
N LEU A 403 17.44 -6.06 -23.76
CA LEU A 403 17.93 -7.45 -23.71
C LEU A 403 19.46 -7.58 -23.75
N ALA A 404 20.17 -6.57 -24.27
CA ALA A 404 21.63 -6.51 -24.24
C ALA A 404 22.22 -6.56 -22.82
N ALA A 405 21.45 -6.17 -21.79
CA ALA A 405 21.86 -6.19 -20.38
C ALA A 405 21.81 -7.59 -19.73
N PHE A 406 21.19 -8.57 -20.39
CA PHE A 406 21.04 -9.94 -19.87
C PHE A 406 21.95 -10.92 -20.58
N SER A 407 22.23 -12.08 -19.97
CA SER A 407 23.03 -13.14 -20.58
C SER A 407 22.29 -13.85 -21.71
N THR A 408 23.03 -14.50 -22.61
CA THR A 408 22.42 -15.36 -23.63
C THR A 408 21.60 -16.47 -23.00
N ASP A 409 22.06 -17.05 -21.90
CA ASP A 409 21.40 -18.18 -21.24
C ASP A 409 20.07 -17.76 -20.58
N TYR A 410 20.03 -16.57 -19.97
CA TYR A 410 18.79 -15.97 -19.47
C TYR A 410 17.74 -15.79 -20.57
N VAL A 411 18.13 -15.19 -21.70
CA VAL A 411 17.21 -14.96 -22.83
C VAL A 411 16.80 -16.28 -23.49
N ALA A 412 17.72 -17.24 -23.60
CA ALA A 412 17.45 -18.58 -24.11
C ALA A 412 16.43 -19.32 -23.22
N ASN A 413 16.52 -19.17 -21.91
CA ASN A 413 15.57 -19.77 -20.97
C ASN A 413 14.14 -19.25 -21.17
N ILE A 414 13.98 -17.94 -21.41
CA ILE A 414 12.68 -17.33 -21.73
C ILE A 414 12.13 -17.86 -23.06
N ILE A 415 12.97 -17.97 -24.09
CA ILE A 415 12.54 -18.52 -25.39
C ILE A 415 12.14 -20.00 -25.26
N ALA A 416 12.90 -20.78 -24.49
CA ALA A 416 12.63 -22.20 -24.29
C ALA A 416 11.31 -22.44 -23.54
N ASN A 417 11.10 -21.71 -22.44
CA ASN A 417 10.03 -22.02 -21.48
C ASN A 417 8.82 -21.09 -21.56
N GLY A 418 8.93 -19.96 -22.26
CA GLY A 418 7.92 -18.91 -22.24
C GLY A 418 7.92 -18.16 -20.91
N GLN A 419 7.28 -16.98 -20.90
CA GLN A 419 7.09 -16.18 -19.69
C GLN A 419 5.89 -15.25 -19.89
N ASN A 420 5.00 -15.16 -18.90
CA ASN A 420 3.76 -14.39 -19.00
C ASN A 420 2.93 -14.82 -20.23
N ASN A 421 2.67 -13.88 -21.14
CA ASN A 421 1.94 -14.12 -22.39
C ASN A 421 2.85 -14.60 -23.54
N MET A 422 4.16 -14.76 -23.33
CA MET A 422 5.09 -15.27 -24.34
C MET A 422 5.04 -16.83 -24.36
N PRO A 423 4.75 -17.45 -25.52
CA PRO A 423 4.71 -18.91 -25.64
C PRO A 423 6.10 -19.55 -25.53
N SER A 424 6.13 -20.82 -25.10
CA SER A 424 7.35 -21.63 -25.01
C SER A 424 7.74 -22.22 -26.38
N PHE A 425 9.03 -22.17 -26.74
CA PHE A 425 9.55 -22.74 -27.99
C PHE A 425 10.50 -23.93 -27.79
N GLY A 426 10.64 -24.45 -26.57
CA GLY A 426 11.51 -25.59 -26.25
C GLY A 426 11.15 -26.90 -26.96
N GLN A 427 9.93 -27.02 -27.48
CA GLN A 427 9.48 -28.15 -28.32
C GLN A 427 9.60 -27.85 -29.83
N THR A 428 9.85 -26.59 -30.20
CA THR A 428 9.90 -26.12 -31.59
C THR A 428 11.34 -25.99 -32.08
N PHE A 429 12.26 -25.58 -31.20
CA PHE A 429 13.66 -25.35 -31.51
C PHE A 429 14.54 -26.21 -30.62
N ASP A 430 15.65 -26.70 -31.17
CA ASP A 430 16.69 -27.33 -30.36
C ASP A 430 17.50 -26.30 -29.56
N THR A 431 18.35 -26.79 -28.65
CA THR A 431 19.15 -25.93 -27.77
C THR A 431 20.07 -24.97 -28.53
N ALA A 432 20.61 -25.38 -29.68
CA ALA A 432 21.50 -24.54 -30.48
C ALA A 432 20.72 -23.42 -31.17
N GLN A 433 19.55 -23.74 -31.73
CA GLN A 433 18.63 -22.79 -32.35
C GLN A 433 18.11 -21.76 -31.35
N ILE A 434 17.70 -22.19 -30.15
CA ILE A 434 17.27 -21.28 -29.08
C ILE A 434 18.40 -20.33 -28.69
N ARG A 435 19.62 -20.84 -28.53
CA ARG A 435 20.79 -20.02 -28.22
C ARG A 435 21.08 -19.01 -29.33
N ALA A 436 21.00 -19.41 -30.60
CA ALA A 436 21.21 -18.53 -31.74
C ALA A 436 20.18 -17.39 -31.79
N ILE A 437 18.90 -17.69 -31.54
CA ILE A 437 17.84 -16.67 -31.41
C ILE A 437 18.15 -15.72 -30.26
N ALA A 438 18.50 -16.25 -29.08
CA ALA A 438 18.83 -15.47 -27.90
C ALA A 438 19.99 -14.48 -28.14
N GLU A 439 21.07 -14.92 -28.78
CA GLU A 439 22.19 -14.05 -29.15
C GLU A 439 21.76 -12.94 -30.13
N HIS A 440 20.94 -13.28 -31.13
CA HIS A 440 20.47 -12.33 -32.12
C HIS A 440 19.55 -11.27 -31.52
N VAL A 441 18.54 -11.65 -30.73
CA VAL A 441 17.57 -10.68 -30.18
C VAL A 441 18.20 -9.69 -29.22
N ARG A 442 19.28 -10.07 -28.53
CA ARG A 442 20.08 -9.16 -27.70
C ARG A 442 20.78 -8.07 -28.51
N THR A 443 20.83 -8.18 -29.83
CA THR A 443 21.40 -7.16 -30.74
C THR A 443 20.36 -6.15 -31.25
N LEU A 444 19.08 -6.47 -31.09
CA LEU A 444 17.97 -5.65 -31.58
C LEU A 444 17.77 -4.40 -30.71
N ASN A 445 17.10 -3.39 -31.26
CA ASN A 445 16.69 -2.16 -30.55
C ASN A 445 17.74 -1.37 -29.76
N ARG A 446 19.04 -1.45 -30.06
CA ARG A 446 20.10 -0.68 -29.36
C ARG A 446 19.93 0.85 -29.37
N GLY A 447 19.16 1.39 -30.31
CA GLY A 447 18.94 2.83 -30.48
C GLY A 447 17.66 3.38 -29.83
N ILE A 448 16.82 2.51 -29.26
CA ILE A 448 15.64 2.92 -28.48
C ILE A 448 16.11 2.93 -27.02
N GLN A 449 16.04 4.10 -26.36
CA GLN A 449 16.31 4.18 -24.93
C GLN A 449 15.45 3.14 -24.23
N ASN A 450 16.08 2.21 -23.50
CA ASN A 450 15.35 1.26 -22.68
C ASN A 450 14.41 2.08 -21.78
N ARG A 451 13.10 1.87 -21.92
CA ARG A 451 12.11 2.65 -21.15
C ARG A 451 12.21 2.35 -19.64
N ASN A 452 12.99 1.32 -19.27
CA ASN A 452 13.33 0.94 -17.91
C ASN A 452 14.74 1.40 -17.45
N THR A 453 15.54 2.11 -18.27
CA THR A 453 16.75 2.79 -17.78
C THR A 453 16.47 4.28 -17.63
N ARG A 454 16.16 4.70 -16.41
CA ARG A 454 16.30 6.09 -15.93
C ARG A 454 16.90 6.08 -14.54
#